data_AF-A0A2N1M493-F1
#
_entry.id   AF-A0A2N1M493-F1
#
_cell.length_a   1.000
_cell.length_b   1.000
_cell.length_c   1.000
_cell.angle_alpha   90.00
_cell.angle_beta   90.00
_cell.angle_gamma   90.00
#
_symmetry.space_group_name_H-M   'P 1'
#
loop_
_entity.id
_entity.type
_entity.pdbx_description
1 polymer ?
#
loop_
_entity_poly.entity_id
_entity_poly.type
_entity_poly.pdbx_seq_one_letter_code
_entity_poly.pdbx_strand_id
1 'polypeptide(L)'
;MIDINLIYHDKPLNTWNRSDKKSRIDYIWVTEDLVPDTIYASTNKVHIFETDHSAVTVYFQMDDLFHTKQLFKKKKHNNNNLKVDYKKIDSQLWESYAEKIGKLLDKEKDIINNVEISIKNINRIWNTIRDTFKKANNELPKKKGNPNKEVLPKTIVFYKRFLHKLSYILTNLTEKKIISLNLINYRECKKFIEKHYETISEICFKFAIDIDGLLDKNIKEFKEIVKIAFKLVQVNFAEESKIYKEEKMKFYIQRRCEDLQDNKKRFLDSTLNRKRSKIVLDKIVIEKNSIQQLISDEELIEQELIEHFRSFAGKKLNLNEKLKGRWIRQYSPMKDINECWYNEVIQPISESEWDHMIKQLANDKAPGISQISNEMLKHIGTSMKSAT
;
A
#
# COMPACT_ATOMS: atom_id res chain seq x y z
N MET A 1 -12.97 3.35 -27.07
CA MET A 1 -12.01 2.30 -27.46
C MET A 1 -11.35 2.71 -28.77
N ILE A 2 -10.05 2.47 -28.90
CA ILE A 2 -9.21 2.97 -29.99
C ILE A 2 -8.43 1.81 -30.58
N ASP A 3 -8.36 1.74 -31.90
CA ASP A 3 -7.51 0.79 -32.59
C ASP A 3 -6.04 1.19 -32.42
N ILE A 4 -5.29 0.32 -31.74
CA ILE A 4 -3.94 0.63 -31.28
C ILE A 4 -2.95 0.82 -32.44
N ASN A 5 -3.19 0.20 -33.59
CA ASN A 5 -2.30 0.39 -34.75
C ASN A 5 -2.33 1.83 -35.26
N LEU A 6 -3.43 2.56 -35.11
CA LEU A 6 -3.54 3.96 -35.53
C LEU A 6 -2.77 4.92 -34.61
N ILE A 7 -2.35 4.46 -33.44
CA ILE A 7 -1.49 5.22 -32.52
C ILE A 7 -0.03 5.14 -32.98
N TYR A 8 0.42 3.95 -33.40
CA TYR A 8 1.81 3.69 -33.77
C TYR A 8 2.11 3.86 -35.25
N HIS A 9 1.11 3.72 -36.13
CA HIS A 9 1.26 3.71 -37.59
C HIS A 9 0.26 4.63 -38.27
N ASP A 10 0.72 5.48 -39.19
CA ASP A 10 -0.16 6.31 -40.02
C ASP A 10 -0.93 5.53 -41.08
N LYS A 11 -0.28 4.49 -41.63
CA LYS A 11 -0.88 3.57 -42.59
C LYS A 11 -0.65 2.14 -42.10
N PRO A 12 -1.53 1.64 -41.22
CA PRO A 12 -1.45 0.26 -40.76
C PRO A 12 -1.45 -0.71 -41.94
N LEU A 13 -0.64 -1.77 -41.85
CA LEU A 13 -0.56 -2.79 -42.88
C LEU A 13 -1.89 -3.56 -43.03
N ASN A 14 -2.15 -4.05 -44.23
CA ASN A 14 -3.26 -4.97 -44.49
C ASN A 14 -3.04 -6.28 -43.73
N THR A 15 -4.07 -6.73 -43.04
CA THR A 15 -4.02 -7.95 -42.23
C THR A 15 -4.51 -9.15 -43.01
N TRP A 16 -5.30 -8.97 -44.07
CA TRP A 16 -5.74 -10.02 -44.96
C TRP A 16 -5.23 -9.78 -46.37
N ASN A 17 -4.68 -10.83 -46.98
CA ASN A 17 -4.11 -10.79 -48.32
C ASN A 17 -4.51 -12.05 -49.09
N ARG A 18 -5.38 -11.87 -50.08
CA ARG A 18 -5.64 -12.84 -51.14
C ARG A 18 -4.94 -12.38 -52.43
N SER A 19 -4.67 -13.33 -53.32
CA SER A 19 -3.93 -13.12 -54.58
C SER A 19 -4.33 -11.86 -55.37
N ASP A 20 -5.61 -11.48 -55.34
CA ASP A 20 -6.20 -10.35 -56.07
C ASP A 20 -6.60 -9.15 -55.17
N LYS A 21 -6.68 -9.34 -53.85
CA LYS A 21 -7.23 -8.34 -52.92
C LYS A 21 -6.50 -8.30 -51.59
N LYS A 22 -6.35 -7.09 -51.05
CA LYS A 22 -5.73 -6.86 -49.74
C LYS A 22 -6.60 -5.91 -48.93
N SER A 23 -6.83 -6.22 -47.67
CA SER A 23 -7.62 -5.37 -46.78
C SER A 23 -7.15 -5.50 -45.34
N ARG A 24 -7.49 -4.51 -44.53
CA ARG A 24 -7.32 -4.56 -43.08
C ARG A 24 -8.66 -4.89 -42.44
N ILE A 25 -8.78 -6.10 -41.91
CA ILE A 25 -10.03 -6.60 -41.31
C ILE A 25 -9.84 -7.08 -39.87
N ASP A 26 -8.59 -7.17 -39.41
CA ASP A 26 -8.24 -7.59 -38.05
C ASP A 26 -7.74 -6.37 -37.25
N TYR A 27 -8.26 -6.21 -36.03
CA TYR A 27 -8.04 -5.01 -35.21
C TYR A 27 -7.85 -5.38 -33.74
N ILE A 28 -7.00 -4.63 -33.04
CA ILE A 28 -6.91 -4.68 -31.59
C ILE A 28 -7.36 -3.33 -31.03
N TRP A 29 -8.52 -3.34 -30.37
CA TRP A 29 -9.10 -2.16 -29.75
C TRP A 29 -8.73 -2.11 -28.27
N VAL A 30 -8.22 -0.96 -27.82
CA VAL A 30 -7.77 -0.72 -26.45
C VAL A 30 -8.56 0.46 -25.87
N THR A 31 -8.85 0.42 -24.56
CA THR A 31 -9.43 1.59 -23.87
C THR A 31 -8.41 2.71 -23.77
N GLU A 32 -8.85 3.96 -23.77
CA GLU A 32 -7.95 5.13 -23.76
C GLU A 32 -6.99 5.10 -22.56
N ASP A 33 -7.49 4.59 -21.42
CA ASP A 33 -6.74 4.44 -20.18
C ASP A 33 -5.56 3.45 -20.28
N LEU A 34 -5.64 2.47 -21.19
CA LEU A 34 -4.63 1.41 -21.36
C LEU A 34 -3.61 1.72 -22.46
N VAL A 35 -3.83 2.77 -23.25
CA VAL A 35 -2.88 3.18 -24.30
C VAL A 35 -1.49 3.52 -23.72
N PRO A 36 -1.36 4.22 -22.59
CA PRO A 36 -0.05 4.49 -21.97
C PRO A 36 0.71 3.23 -21.55
N ASP A 37 -0.01 2.12 -21.31
CA ASP A 37 0.58 0.83 -20.94
C ASP A 37 0.99 0.01 -22.17
N THR A 38 0.75 0.50 -23.39
CA THR A 38 1.22 -0.15 -24.62
C THR A 38 2.65 0.29 -24.95
N ILE A 39 3.44 -0.64 -25.48
CA ILE A 39 4.83 -0.43 -25.91
C ILE A 39 4.86 -0.20 -27.42
N TYR A 40 4.19 -1.07 -28.17
CA TYR A 40 4.19 -1.05 -29.63
C TYR A 40 3.04 -1.90 -30.16
N ALA A 41 2.62 -1.64 -31.41
CA ALA A 41 1.73 -2.49 -32.16
C ALA A 41 2.40 -2.91 -33.48
N SER A 42 2.26 -4.16 -33.89
CA SER A 42 2.86 -4.68 -35.12
C SER A 42 1.91 -5.61 -35.86
N THR A 43 2.02 -5.64 -37.18
CA THR A 43 1.38 -6.64 -38.03
C THR A 43 2.48 -7.51 -38.66
N ASN A 44 2.50 -8.80 -38.31
CA ASN A 44 3.54 -9.74 -38.72
C ASN A 44 2.94 -10.91 -39.51
N LYS A 45 3.69 -11.44 -40.48
CA LYS A 45 3.27 -12.65 -41.21
C LYS A 45 3.37 -13.87 -40.30
N VAL A 46 2.37 -14.73 -40.31
CA VAL A 46 2.41 -15.99 -39.57
C VAL A 46 3.27 -16.99 -40.35
N HIS A 47 4.26 -17.58 -39.68
CA HIS A 47 5.19 -18.55 -40.29
C HIS A 47 4.91 -20.01 -39.88
N ILE A 48 4.01 -20.23 -38.91
CA ILE A 48 3.78 -21.54 -38.30
C ILE A 48 2.74 -22.36 -39.09
N PHE A 49 1.81 -21.70 -39.77
CA PHE A 49 0.81 -22.32 -40.62
C PHE A 49 0.43 -21.39 -41.77
N GLU A 50 -0.07 -21.96 -42.85
CA GLU A 50 -0.51 -21.21 -44.02
C GLU A 50 -1.84 -20.53 -43.73
N THR A 51 -1.83 -19.20 -43.79
CA THR A 51 -3.01 -18.37 -43.69
C THR A 51 -2.83 -17.15 -44.59
N ASP A 52 -3.95 -16.70 -45.15
CA ASP A 52 -4.09 -15.44 -45.87
C ASP A 52 -4.13 -14.23 -44.91
N HIS A 53 -4.12 -14.46 -43.60
CA HIS A 53 -4.05 -13.42 -42.58
C HIS A 53 -2.63 -13.20 -42.02
N SER A 54 -2.36 -11.97 -41.57
CA SER A 54 -1.19 -11.56 -40.81
C SER A 54 -1.60 -11.34 -39.35
N ALA A 55 -0.76 -11.76 -38.41
CA ALA A 55 -0.99 -11.60 -37.00
C ALA A 55 -0.85 -10.13 -36.60
N VAL A 56 -1.90 -9.57 -35.99
CA VAL A 56 -1.83 -8.28 -35.30
C VAL A 56 -1.39 -8.54 -33.87
N THR A 57 -0.37 -7.82 -33.41
CA THR A 57 0.22 -7.98 -32.08
C THR A 57 0.33 -6.62 -31.41
N VAL A 58 0.01 -6.56 -30.11
CA VAL A 58 0.26 -5.40 -29.26
C VAL A 58 1.12 -5.85 -28.08
N TYR A 59 2.11 -5.05 -27.74
CA TYR A 59 2.98 -5.28 -26.60
C TYR A 59 2.53 -4.37 -25.46
N PHE A 60 2.36 -4.93 -24.27
CA PHE A 60 1.99 -4.19 -23.06
C PHE A 60 3.12 -4.21 -22.03
N GLN A 61 3.27 -3.10 -21.32
CA GLN A 61 4.06 -3.05 -20.10
C GLN A 61 3.23 -3.61 -18.94
N MET A 62 3.64 -4.78 -18.45
CA MET A 62 2.83 -5.57 -17.50
C MET A 62 2.87 -5.07 -16.05
N ASP A 63 3.78 -4.15 -15.72
CA ASP A 63 4.08 -3.77 -14.33
C ASP A 63 2.87 -3.20 -13.56
N ASP A 64 1.88 -2.59 -14.24
CA ASP A 64 0.71 -1.96 -13.60
C ASP A 64 -0.65 -2.64 -13.90
N LEU A 65 -0.72 -3.47 -14.93
CA LEU A 65 -1.99 -3.95 -15.51
C LEU A 65 -2.73 -4.98 -14.64
N PHE A 66 -2.01 -5.91 -14.01
CA PHE A 66 -2.63 -7.05 -13.29
C PHE A 66 -2.62 -6.94 -11.75
N HIS A 67 -2.00 -5.89 -11.18
CA HIS A 67 -1.94 -5.69 -9.74
C HIS A 67 -3.17 -4.97 -9.14
N THR A 68 -4.04 -4.42 -10.00
CA THR A 68 -5.22 -3.61 -9.62
C THR A 68 -6.27 -4.37 -8.80
N LYS A 69 -6.51 -5.67 -9.06
CA LYS A 69 -7.49 -6.48 -8.29
C LYS A 69 -7.15 -6.58 -6.80
N GLN A 70 -5.86 -6.57 -6.44
CA GLN A 70 -5.43 -6.56 -5.03
C GLN A 70 -5.68 -5.20 -4.36
N LEU A 71 -5.62 -4.10 -5.12
CA LEU A 71 -5.82 -2.74 -4.60
C LEU A 71 -7.29 -2.48 -4.22
N PHE A 72 -8.25 -2.95 -5.02
CA PHE A 72 -9.67 -2.77 -4.72
C PHE A 72 -10.12 -3.55 -3.48
N LYS A 73 -9.69 -4.81 -3.33
CA LYS A 73 -9.95 -5.59 -2.10
C LYS A 73 -9.34 -4.93 -0.87
N LYS A 74 -8.09 -4.43 -0.97
CA LYS A 74 -7.45 -3.69 0.13
C LYS A 74 -8.17 -2.40 0.48
N LYS A 75 -8.67 -1.62 -0.50
CA LYS A 75 -9.43 -0.38 -0.25
C LYS A 75 -10.71 -0.63 0.55
N LYS A 76 -11.41 -1.74 0.29
CA LYS A 76 -12.66 -2.10 0.99
C LYS A 76 -12.45 -2.34 2.49
N HIS A 77 -11.32 -2.93 2.90
CA HIS A 77 -10.95 -3.14 4.31
C HIS A 77 -10.20 -1.96 4.97
N ASN A 78 -9.91 -0.88 4.24
CA ASN A 78 -8.99 0.19 4.72
C ASN A 78 -9.69 1.48 5.21
N ASN A 79 -11.01 1.53 5.23
CA ASN A 79 -11.74 2.80 5.38
C ASN A 79 -11.43 3.56 6.69
N ASN A 80 -10.88 2.91 7.72
CA ASN A 80 -10.59 3.54 9.02
C ASN A 80 -9.09 3.61 9.41
N ASN A 81 -8.15 3.55 8.46
CA ASN A 81 -6.71 3.66 8.77
C ASN A 81 -6.21 5.12 8.95
N LEU A 82 -6.90 5.87 9.80
CA LEU A 82 -6.43 7.16 10.31
C LEU A 82 -5.38 6.90 11.40
N LYS A 83 -4.13 7.26 11.13
CA LYS A 83 -3.04 7.20 12.12
C LYS A 83 -2.75 8.60 12.64
N VAL A 84 -2.31 8.72 13.88
CA VAL A 84 -1.84 10.01 14.41
C VAL A 84 -0.63 10.47 13.60
N ASP A 85 -0.58 11.77 13.29
CA ASP A 85 0.53 12.40 12.61
C ASP A 85 1.41 13.16 13.59
N TYR A 86 2.30 12.44 14.29
CA TYR A 86 3.19 13.02 15.30
C TYR A 86 4.05 14.17 14.78
N LYS A 87 4.32 14.24 13.46
CA LYS A 87 5.08 15.33 12.83
C LYS A 87 4.37 16.69 12.86
N LYS A 88 3.05 16.69 13.08
CA LYS A 88 2.21 17.89 13.14
C LYS A 88 1.87 18.30 14.58
N ILE A 89 2.39 17.57 15.57
CA ILE A 89 2.15 17.85 16.97
C ILE A 89 3.31 18.68 17.47
N ASP A 90 3.01 19.87 17.96
CA ASP A 90 3.95 20.75 18.65
C ASP A 90 3.89 20.54 20.17
N SER A 91 4.76 21.25 20.91
CA SER A 91 4.80 21.15 22.37
C SER A 91 3.49 21.57 23.03
N GLN A 92 2.81 22.59 22.49
CA GLN A 92 1.54 23.09 23.03
C GLN A 92 0.41 22.07 22.89
N LEU A 93 0.35 21.36 21.76
CA LEU A 93 -0.64 20.30 21.55
C LEU A 93 -0.36 19.08 22.44
N TRP A 94 0.90 18.78 22.75
CA TRP A 94 1.26 17.76 23.74
C TRP A 94 0.87 18.15 25.16
N GLU A 95 1.03 19.42 25.54
CA GLU A 95 0.58 19.94 26.85
C GLU A 95 -0.95 19.83 27.00
N SER A 96 -1.69 20.26 25.98
CA SER A 96 -3.16 20.13 25.95
C SER A 96 -3.61 18.66 26.02
N TYR A 97 -2.91 17.77 25.31
CA TYR A 97 -3.15 16.33 25.37
C TYR A 97 -2.92 15.78 26.79
N ALA A 98 -1.81 16.14 27.43
CA ALA A 98 -1.48 15.72 28.79
C ALA A 98 -2.51 16.20 29.82
N GLU A 99 -2.91 17.48 29.75
CA GLU A 99 -3.95 18.05 30.61
C GLU A 99 -5.27 17.29 30.46
N LYS A 100 -5.66 16.95 29.23
CA LYS A 100 -6.91 16.25 28.97
C LYS A 100 -6.88 14.82 29.50
N ILE A 101 -5.77 14.09 29.31
CA ILE A 101 -5.61 12.76 29.92
C ILE A 101 -5.74 12.88 31.45
N GLY A 102 -5.07 13.86 32.07
CA GLY A 102 -5.19 14.12 33.50
C GLY A 102 -6.63 14.35 33.95
N LYS A 103 -7.36 15.26 33.29
CA LYS A 103 -8.78 15.54 33.58
C LYS A 103 -9.69 14.32 33.40
N LEU A 104 -9.41 13.44 32.43
CA LEU A 104 -10.18 12.23 32.20
C LEU A 104 -9.89 11.16 33.26
N LEU A 105 -8.63 11.01 33.67
CA LEU A 105 -8.25 10.07 34.73
C LEU A 105 -8.73 10.54 36.10
N ASP A 106 -8.71 11.85 36.35
CA ASP A 106 -9.22 12.45 37.58
C ASP A 106 -10.69 12.11 37.83
N LYS A 107 -11.51 12.05 36.77
CA LYS A 107 -12.92 11.64 36.84
C LYS A 107 -13.12 10.16 37.17
N GLU A 108 -12.09 9.34 36.93
CA GLU A 108 -12.12 7.89 37.11
C GLU A 108 -11.31 7.45 38.34
N LYS A 109 -10.79 8.39 39.15
CA LYS A 109 -9.94 8.13 40.33
C LYS A 109 -10.55 7.15 41.32
N ASP A 110 -11.86 7.25 41.57
CA ASP A 110 -12.57 6.35 42.50
C ASP A 110 -12.58 4.90 42.01
N ILE A 111 -12.54 4.69 40.69
CA ILE A 111 -12.49 3.36 40.06
C ILE A 111 -11.06 2.80 40.06
N ILE A 112 -10.04 3.65 40.19
CA ILE A 112 -8.63 3.28 40.08
C ILE A 112 -8.00 3.06 41.48
N ASN A 113 -8.28 3.93 42.45
CA ASN A 113 -7.53 3.98 43.71
C ASN A 113 -8.06 3.07 44.83
N ASN A 114 -9.34 2.65 44.78
CA ASN A 114 -10.00 1.95 45.90
C ASN A 114 -10.57 0.59 45.47
N VAL A 115 -9.74 -0.28 44.91
CA VAL A 115 -10.21 -1.56 44.40
C VAL A 115 -9.34 -2.72 44.88
N GLU A 116 -10.00 -3.73 45.46
CA GLU A 116 -9.36 -4.99 45.84
C GLU A 116 -8.65 -5.63 44.64
N ILE A 117 -7.42 -6.11 44.87
CA ILE A 117 -6.58 -6.70 43.82
C ILE A 117 -7.21 -8.02 43.35
N SER A 118 -7.94 -7.94 42.24
CA SER A 118 -8.49 -9.09 41.54
C SER A 118 -8.25 -8.93 40.04
N ILE A 119 -8.11 -10.05 39.33
CA ILE A 119 -7.91 -10.04 37.86
C ILE A 119 -9.02 -9.27 37.16
N LYS A 120 -10.27 -9.38 37.66
CA LYS A 120 -11.42 -8.66 37.13
C LYS A 120 -11.25 -7.14 37.28
N ASN A 121 -10.77 -6.70 38.44
CA ASN A 121 -10.57 -5.30 38.77
C ASN A 121 -9.37 -4.70 38.02
N ILE A 122 -8.25 -5.43 37.91
CA ILE A 122 -7.09 -5.03 37.12
C ILE A 122 -7.48 -4.84 35.65
N ASN A 123 -8.24 -5.77 35.08
CA ASN A 123 -8.75 -5.64 33.71
C ASN A 123 -9.70 -4.45 33.54
N ARG A 124 -10.52 -4.15 34.55
CA ARG A 124 -11.40 -2.98 34.56
C ARG A 124 -10.58 -1.68 34.53
N ILE A 125 -9.59 -1.55 35.42
CA ILE A 125 -8.68 -0.40 35.49
C ILE A 125 -7.95 -0.22 34.16
N TRP A 126 -7.39 -1.29 33.60
CA TRP A 126 -6.70 -1.22 32.31
C TRP A 126 -7.62 -0.79 31.16
N ASN A 127 -8.85 -1.31 31.11
CA ASN A 127 -9.81 -0.90 30.10
C ASN A 127 -10.17 0.59 30.23
N THR A 128 -10.36 1.08 31.45
CA THR A 128 -10.61 2.51 31.73
C THR A 128 -9.44 3.37 31.25
N ILE A 129 -8.20 3.00 31.58
CA ILE A 129 -6.99 3.70 31.12
C ILE A 129 -6.96 3.71 29.58
N ARG A 130 -7.09 2.55 28.93
CA ARG A 130 -7.09 2.42 27.47
C ARG A 130 -8.16 3.30 26.82
N ASP A 131 -9.36 3.33 27.36
CA ASP A 131 -10.47 4.07 26.77
C ASP A 131 -10.31 5.58 26.99
N THR A 132 -9.65 6.00 28.07
CA THR A 132 -9.18 7.39 28.27
C THR A 132 -8.16 7.81 27.20
N PHE A 133 -7.17 6.96 26.91
CA PHE A 133 -6.25 7.20 25.79
C PHE A 133 -7.00 7.35 24.46
N LYS A 134 -7.96 6.45 24.16
CA LYS A 134 -8.76 6.54 22.93
C LYS A 134 -9.54 7.86 22.82
N LYS A 135 -10.13 8.33 23.93
CA LYS A 135 -10.87 9.60 23.97
C LYS A 135 -9.96 10.81 23.73
N ALA A 136 -8.78 10.84 24.34
CA ALA A 136 -7.81 11.92 24.13
C ALA A 136 -7.22 11.89 22.71
N ASN A 137 -6.96 10.70 22.19
CA ASN A 137 -6.37 10.48 20.87
C ASN A 137 -7.26 10.97 19.70
N ASN A 138 -8.55 11.22 19.94
CA ASN A 138 -9.44 11.78 18.93
C ASN A 138 -9.12 13.24 18.56
N GLU A 139 -8.45 13.99 19.43
CA GLU A 139 -8.05 15.38 19.18
C GLU A 139 -6.68 15.52 18.52
N LEU A 140 -5.89 14.44 18.49
CA LEU A 140 -4.61 14.47 17.81
C LEU A 140 -4.80 14.49 16.29
N PRO A 141 -3.94 15.21 15.55
CA PRO A 141 -4.03 15.31 14.10
C PRO A 141 -3.87 13.93 13.48
N LYS A 142 -4.81 13.56 12.61
CA LYS A 142 -4.83 12.26 11.94
C LYS A 142 -4.38 12.39 10.49
N LYS A 143 -3.52 11.49 10.03
CA LYS A 143 -3.17 11.28 8.62
C LYS A 143 -3.79 9.99 8.11
N LYS A 144 -4.31 10.03 6.89
CA LYS A 144 -4.58 8.81 6.12
C LYS A 144 -3.25 8.30 5.58
N GLY A 145 -2.80 7.14 6.07
CA GLY A 145 -1.72 6.44 5.38
C GLY A 145 -2.23 5.99 4.02
N ASN A 146 -1.51 6.29 2.94
CA ASN A 146 -1.70 5.58 1.68
C ASN A 146 -0.70 4.41 1.64
N PRO A 147 -1.07 3.20 2.13
CA PRO A 147 -0.18 2.05 2.12
C PRO A 147 0.19 1.58 0.70
N ASN A 148 -0.45 2.15 -0.33
CA ASN A 148 -0.25 1.80 -1.73
C ASN A 148 0.44 2.91 -2.53
N LYS A 149 0.92 4.00 -1.90
CA LYS A 149 1.75 4.97 -2.62
C LYS A 149 3.13 4.34 -2.80
N GLU A 150 3.32 3.65 -3.91
CA GLU A 150 4.65 3.24 -4.31
C GLU A 150 5.52 4.50 -4.41
N VAL A 151 6.61 4.52 -3.65
CA VAL A 151 7.55 5.64 -3.66
C VAL A 151 8.41 5.47 -4.90
N LEU A 152 7.88 5.96 -6.02
CA LEU A 152 8.59 6.01 -7.28
C LEU A 152 9.48 7.27 -7.34
N PRO A 153 10.64 7.19 -8.01
CA PRO A 153 11.44 8.35 -8.35
C PRO A 153 10.60 9.44 -9.03
N LYS A 154 10.91 10.72 -8.74
CA LYS A 154 10.21 11.86 -9.34
C LYS A 154 10.27 11.84 -10.87
N THR A 155 11.37 11.33 -11.45
CA THR A 155 11.58 11.18 -12.90
C THR A 155 10.60 10.19 -13.52
N ILE A 156 10.43 9.01 -12.93
CA ILE A 156 9.46 8.00 -13.38
C ILE A 156 8.03 8.54 -13.30
N VAL A 157 7.68 9.21 -12.20
CA VAL A 157 6.35 9.84 -12.04
C VAL A 157 6.12 10.93 -13.08
N PHE A 158 7.15 11.72 -13.39
CA PHE A 158 7.11 12.74 -14.42
C PHE A 158 6.80 12.13 -15.79
N TYR A 159 7.57 11.13 -16.22
CA TYR A 159 7.36 10.50 -17.53
C TYR A 159 6.01 9.79 -17.63
N LYS A 160 5.59 9.08 -16.57
CA LYS A 160 4.26 8.44 -16.53
C LYS A 160 3.13 9.45 -16.71
N ARG A 161 3.20 10.60 -16.02
CA ARG A 161 2.23 11.70 -16.18
C ARG A 161 2.17 12.20 -17.63
N PHE A 162 3.33 12.35 -18.28
CA PHE A 162 3.41 12.82 -19.66
C PHE A 162 2.90 11.78 -20.67
N LEU A 163 3.16 10.49 -20.47
CA LEU A 163 2.59 9.43 -21.31
C LEU A 163 1.07 9.48 -21.33
N HIS A 164 0.43 9.63 -20.17
CA HIS A 164 -1.03 9.79 -20.10
C HIS A 164 -1.53 11.02 -20.87
N LYS A 165 -0.91 12.18 -20.66
CA LYS A 165 -1.30 13.43 -21.33
C LYS A 165 -1.10 13.36 -22.85
N LEU A 166 0.05 12.88 -23.31
CA LEU A 166 0.39 12.78 -24.73
C LEU A 166 -0.46 11.73 -25.43
N SER A 167 -0.72 10.59 -24.78
CA SER A 167 -1.68 9.59 -25.26
C SER A 167 -3.04 10.23 -25.49
N TYR A 168 -3.59 10.94 -24.50
CA TYR A 168 -4.87 11.65 -24.63
C TYR A 168 -4.90 12.67 -25.79
N ILE A 169 -3.78 13.33 -26.07
CA ILE A 169 -3.70 14.23 -27.23
C ILE A 169 -3.72 13.41 -28.52
N LEU A 170 -2.92 12.35 -28.63
CA LEU A 170 -2.87 11.47 -29.81
C LEU A 170 -4.22 10.80 -30.11
N THR A 171 -4.97 10.40 -29.09
CA THR A 171 -6.31 9.81 -29.27
C THR A 171 -7.27 10.78 -29.97
N ASN A 172 -7.18 12.08 -29.65
CA ASN A 172 -7.94 13.15 -30.29
C ASN A 172 -7.40 13.57 -31.68
N LEU A 173 -6.20 13.10 -32.05
CA LEU A 173 -5.57 13.32 -33.35
C LEU A 173 -5.70 12.11 -34.30
N THR A 174 -6.62 11.18 -34.00
CA THR A 174 -7.02 10.12 -34.94
C THR A 174 -7.88 10.70 -36.06
N GLU A 175 -7.87 10.13 -37.26
CA GLU A 175 -8.58 10.68 -38.43
C GLU A 175 -10.07 10.94 -38.16
N LYS A 176 -10.74 9.98 -37.50
CA LYS A 176 -12.14 10.12 -37.09
C LYS A 176 -12.34 11.31 -36.15
N LYS A 177 -11.44 11.51 -35.19
CA LYS A 177 -11.52 12.60 -34.22
C LYS A 177 -11.21 13.95 -34.85
N ILE A 178 -10.21 14.02 -35.74
CA ILE A 178 -9.87 15.21 -36.53
C ILE A 178 -11.09 15.70 -37.31
N ILE A 179 -11.83 14.80 -37.96
CA ILE A 179 -13.07 15.13 -38.68
C ILE A 179 -14.15 15.59 -37.69
N SER A 180 -14.39 14.84 -36.60
CA SER A 180 -15.45 15.17 -35.64
C SER A 180 -15.25 16.50 -34.91
N LEU A 181 -13.99 16.88 -34.67
CA LEU A 181 -13.59 18.11 -34.01
C LEU A 181 -13.33 19.25 -35.01
N ASN A 182 -13.51 19.00 -36.31
CA ASN A 182 -13.25 19.93 -37.40
C ASN A 182 -11.84 20.58 -37.33
N LEU A 183 -10.83 19.81 -36.94
CA LEU A 183 -9.45 20.31 -36.77
C LEU A 183 -8.74 20.62 -38.10
N ILE A 184 -9.41 20.39 -39.23
CA ILE A 184 -8.98 20.84 -40.55
C ILE A 184 -9.18 22.37 -40.67
N ASN A 185 -10.14 22.94 -39.93
CA ASN A 185 -10.34 24.37 -39.86
C ASN A 185 -9.25 25.03 -39.00
N TYR A 186 -8.60 26.06 -39.55
CA TYR A 186 -7.51 26.78 -38.88
C TYR A 186 -7.88 27.30 -37.49
N ARG A 187 -9.08 27.86 -37.31
CA ARG A 187 -9.50 28.45 -36.01
C ARG A 187 -9.65 27.38 -34.93
N GLU A 188 -10.26 26.25 -35.26
CA GLU A 188 -10.46 25.15 -34.32
C GLU A 188 -9.16 24.38 -34.06
N CYS A 189 -8.31 24.22 -35.09
CA CYS A 189 -6.95 23.71 -34.93
C CYS A 189 -6.13 24.56 -33.96
N LYS A 190 -6.12 25.89 -34.15
CA LYS A 190 -5.38 26.82 -33.29
C LYS A 190 -5.83 26.74 -31.83
N LYS A 191 -7.14 26.78 -31.57
CA LYS A 191 -7.69 26.61 -30.21
C LYS A 191 -7.29 25.27 -29.58
N PHE A 192 -7.29 24.20 -30.37
CA PHE A 192 -6.88 22.88 -29.89
C PHE A 192 -5.39 22.85 -29.51
N ILE A 193 -4.53 23.44 -30.34
CA ILE A 193 -3.09 23.55 -30.07
C ILE A 193 -2.86 24.43 -28.83
N GLU A 194 -3.51 25.59 -28.72
CA GLU A 194 -3.43 26.50 -27.57
C GLU A 194 -3.78 25.77 -26.24
N LYS A 195 -4.84 24.97 -26.24
CA LYS A 195 -5.25 24.17 -25.07
C LYS A 195 -4.17 23.21 -24.58
N HIS A 196 -3.33 22.70 -25.50
CA HIS A 196 -2.30 21.71 -25.20
C HIS A 196 -0.87 22.28 -25.21
N TYR A 197 -0.73 23.58 -25.49
CA TYR A 197 0.56 24.25 -25.73
C TYR A 197 1.51 24.10 -24.55
N GLU A 198 1.07 24.36 -23.32
CA GLU A 198 1.94 24.25 -22.14
C GLU A 198 2.50 22.83 -21.94
N THR A 199 1.65 21.82 -22.13
CA THR A 199 2.06 20.42 -21.98
C THR A 199 3.05 20.01 -23.07
N ILE A 200 2.80 20.40 -24.32
CA ILE A 200 3.72 20.10 -25.42
C ILE A 200 5.03 20.88 -25.29
N SER A 201 4.97 22.15 -24.91
CA SER A 201 6.14 22.99 -24.72
C SER A 201 7.05 22.44 -23.61
N GLU A 202 6.49 22.09 -22.43
CA GLU A 202 7.26 21.51 -21.32
C GLU A 202 8.07 20.29 -21.75
N ILE A 203 7.47 19.41 -22.58
CA ILE A 203 8.15 18.20 -23.03
C ILE A 203 9.11 18.43 -24.18
N CYS A 204 8.76 19.31 -25.13
CA CYS A 204 9.64 19.69 -26.23
C CYS A 204 10.89 20.41 -25.74
N PHE A 205 10.78 21.33 -24.77
CA PHE A 205 11.93 21.97 -24.13
C PHE A 205 12.84 20.95 -23.44
N LYS A 206 12.26 19.96 -22.74
CA LYS A 206 13.06 18.91 -22.07
C LYS A 206 13.88 18.08 -23.06
N PHE A 207 13.37 17.85 -24.26
CA PHE A 207 14.01 17.03 -25.29
C PHE A 207 14.68 17.84 -26.41
N ALA A 208 14.74 19.17 -26.28
CA ALA A 208 15.25 20.08 -27.32
C ALA A 208 14.59 19.84 -28.70
N ILE A 209 13.28 19.57 -28.72
CA ILE A 209 12.49 19.50 -29.96
C ILE A 209 12.18 20.92 -30.40
N ASP A 210 12.42 21.23 -31.67
CA ASP A 210 12.05 22.50 -32.27
C ASP A 210 10.51 22.72 -32.23
N ILE A 211 10.12 23.86 -31.67
CA ILE A 211 8.73 24.30 -31.51
C ILE A 211 8.45 25.62 -32.22
N ASP A 212 9.35 26.08 -33.10
CA ASP A 212 9.15 27.33 -33.82
C ASP A 212 7.83 27.30 -34.61
N GLY A 213 7.03 28.33 -34.34
CA GLY A 213 5.69 28.49 -34.91
C GLY A 213 4.71 27.39 -34.50
N LEU A 214 4.84 26.71 -33.35
CA LEU A 214 3.95 25.61 -32.94
C LEU A 214 2.46 25.97 -33.01
N LEU A 215 2.10 27.21 -32.67
CA LEU A 215 0.72 27.71 -32.73
C LEU A 215 0.19 27.92 -34.16
N ASP A 216 1.09 28.06 -35.13
CA ASP A 216 0.77 28.29 -36.54
C ASP A 216 0.88 27.01 -37.39
N LYS A 217 1.33 25.90 -36.79
CA LYS A 217 1.42 24.60 -37.45
C LYS A 217 0.05 24.03 -37.78
N ASN A 218 -0.02 23.32 -38.91
CA ASN A 218 -1.24 22.60 -39.26
C ASN A 218 -1.39 21.33 -38.40
N ILE A 219 -2.59 20.74 -38.40
CA ILE A 219 -2.89 19.58 -37.55
C ILE A 219 -2.01 18.35 -37.83
N LYS A 220 -1.52 18.18 -39.06
CA LYS A 220 -0.63 17.06 -39.42
C LYS A 220 0.76 17.28 -38.83
N GLU A 221 1.31 18.48 -38.97
CA GLU A 221 2.60 18.86 -38.37
C GLU A 221 2.55 18.76 -36.84
N PHE A 222 1.47 19.27 -36.22
CA PHE A 222 1.25 19.14 -34.79
C PHE A 222 1.20 17.67 -34.35
N LYS A 223 0.47 16.82 -35.08
CA LYS A 223 0.41 15.38 -34.80
C LYS A 223 1.78 14.72 -34.84
N GLU A 224 2.64 15.06 -35.80
CA GLU A 224 4.00 14.52 -35.87
C GLU A 224 4.86 14.94 -34.67
N ILE A 225 4.77 16.21 -34.25
CA ILE A 225 5.48 16.68 -33.05
C ILE A 225 5.03 15.91 -31.81
N VAL A 226 3.72 15.73 -31.63
CA VAL A 226 3.18 14.98 -30.48
C VAL A 226 3.62 13.51 -30.51
N LYS A 227 3.70 12.87 -31.69
CA LYS A 227 4.22 11.50 -31.81
C LYS A 227 5.69 11.40 -31.46
N ILE A 228 6.52 12.33 -31.93
CA ILE A 228 7.95 12.36 -31.61
C ILE A 228 8.12 12.52 -30.10
N ALA A 229 7.42 13.49 -29.49
CA ALA A 229 7.42 13.68 -28.05
C ALA A 229 6.97 12.42 -27.29
N PHE A 230 5.88 11.77 -27.73
CA PHE A 230 5.39 10.53 -27.13
C PHE A 230 6.45 9.43 -27.16
N LYS A 231 7.09 9.19 -28.31
CA LYS A 231 8.15 8.19 -28.46
C LYS A 231 9.35 8.49 -27.57
N LEU A 232 9.79 9.75 -27.49
CA LEU A 232 10.91 10.14 -26.62
C LEU A 232 10.59 9.94 -25.15
N VAL A 233 9.40 10.35 -24.70
CA VAL A 233 8.93 10.09 -23.33
C VAL A 233 8.90 8.60 -23.03
N GLN A 234 8.41 7.78 -23.96
CA GLN A 234 8.30 6.34 -23.79
C GLN A 234 9.68 5.67 -23.64
N VAL A 235 10.65 6.04 -24.48
CA VAL A 235 12.03 5.55 -24.40
C VAL A 235 12.68 5.94 -23.07
N ASN A 236 12.58 7.21 -22.67
CA ASN A 236 13.17 7.70 -21.42
C ASN A 236 12.49 7.07 -20.19
N PHE A 237 11.18 6.85 -20.24
CA PHE A 237 10.46 6.13 -19.18
C PHE A 237 10.97 4.70 -19.02
N ALA A 238 11.17 3.99 -20.13
CA ALA A 238 11.68 2.62 -20.12
C ALA A 238 13.11 2.55 -19.56
N GLU A 239 13.96 3.49 -19.96
CA GLU A 239 15.34 3.61 -19.47
C GLU A 239 15.39 3.89 -17.95
N GLU A 240 14.70 4.93 -17.48
CA GLU A 240 14.63 5.25 -16.05
C GLU A 240 14.02 4.11 -15.23
N SER A 241 13.00 3.45 -15.76
CA SER A 241 12.40 2.29 -15.09
C SER A 241 13.39 1.14 -14.97
N LYS A 242 14.26 0.94 -15.98
CA LYS A 242 15.33 -0.05 -15.93
C LYS A 242 16.38 0.32 -14.88
N ILE A 243 16.87 1.56 -14.90
CA ILE A 243 17.84 2.08 -13.92
C ILE A 243 17.30 1.89 -12.49
N TYR A 244 16.05 2.31 -12.24
CA TYR A 244 15.42 2.14 -10.94
C TYR A 244 15.31 0.67 -10.51
N LYS A 245 14.95 -0.24 -11.43
CA LYS A 245 14.91 -1.69 -11.15
C LYS A 245 16.29 -2.22 -10.79
N GLU A 246 17.34 -1.79 -11.49
CA GLU A 246 18.72 -2.18 -11.21
C GLU A 246 19.22 -1.66 -9.85
N GLU A 247 18.95 -0.40 -9.52
CA GLU A 247 19.27 0.19 -8.22
C GLU A 247 18.56 -0.54 -7.08
N LYS A 248 17.27 -0.81 -7.24
CA LYS A 248 16.47 -1.55 -6.26
C LYS A 248 16.99 -2.99 -6.09
N MET A 249 17.39 -3.63 -7.19
CA MET A 249 18.02 -4.95 -7.15
C MET A 249 19.33 -4.91 -6.36
N LYS A 250 20.23 -3.98 -6.67
CA LYS A 250 21.50 -3.79 -5.95
C LYS A 250 21.26 -3.55 -4.45
N PHE A 251 20.31 -2.68 -4.11
CA PHE A 251 19.92 -2.43 -2.73
C PHE A 251 19.46 -3.70 -2.00
N TYR A 252 18.59 -4.51 -2.61
CA TYR A 252 18.12 -5.74 -1.97
C TYR A 252 19.18 -6.85 -1.91
N ILE A 253 20.10 -6.90 -2.87
CA ILE A 253 21.27 -7.78 -2.80
C ILE A 253 22.12 -7.40 -1.59
N GLN A 254 22.49 -6.13 -1.47
CA GLN A 254 23.28 -5.61 -0.36
C GLN A 254 22.61 -5.88 0.99
N ARG A 255 21.32 -5.56 1.11
CA ARG A 255 20.53 -5.82 2.31
C ARG A 255 20.45 -7.31 2.68
N ARG A 256 20.48 -8.21 1.68
CA ARG A 256 20.51 -9.66 1.93
C ARG A 256 21.87 -10.10 2.46
N CYS A 257 22.96 -9.51 1.98
CA CYS A 257 24.31 -9.74 2.52
C CYS A 257 24.41 -9.28 3.98
N GLU A 258 23.81 -8.13 4.33
CA GLU A 258 23.70 -7.65 5.71
C GLU A 258 22.84 -8.58 6.57
N ASP A 259 21.65 -8.96 6.08
CA ASP A 259 20.74 -9.88 6.78
C ASP A 259 21.40 -11.26 7.02
N LEU A 260 22.36 -11.70 6.19
CA LEU A 260 23.10 -12.95 6.44
C LEU A 260 23.93 -12.90 7.73
N GLN A 261 24.50 -11.74 8.05
CA GLN A 261 25.27 -11.52 9.28
C GLN A 261 24.35 -11.24 10.46
N ASP A 262 23.44 -10.26 10.31
CA ASP A 262 22.70 -9.68 11.44
C ASP A 262 21.34 -10.35 11.70
N ASN A 263 20.74 -11.00 10.70
CA ASN A 263 19.39 -11.55 10.81
C ASN A 263 19.15 -12.79 9.92
N LYS A 264 19.79 -13.90 10.29
CA LYS A 264 19.76 -15.18 9.56
C LYS A 264 18.34 -15.68 9.22
N LYS A 265 17.36 -15.45 10.10
CA LYS A 265 15.95 -15.79 9.84
C LYS A 265 15.40 -15.02 8.64
N ARG A 266 15.62 -13.70 8.62
CA ARG A 266 15.16 -12.82 7.54
C ARG A 266 15.87 -13.12 6.23
N PHE A 267 17.17 -13.44 6.28
CA PHE A 267 17.92 -13.96 5.14
C PHE A 267 17.30 -15.25 4.58
N LEU A 268 17.03 -16.25 5.44
CA LEU A 268 16.42 -17.52 5.03
C LEU A 268 15.02 -17.32 4.44
N ASP A 269 14.21 -16.48 5.07
CA ASP A 269 12.87 -16.17 4.58
C ASP A 269 12.91 -15.50 3.19
N SER A 270 13.85 -14.57 2.96
CA SER A 270 14.05 -13.93 1.66
C SER A 270 14.62 -14.88 0.60
N THR A 271 15.62 -15.69 0.95
CA THR A 271 16.37 -16.51 -0.01
C THR A 271 15.55 -17.69 -0.49
N LEU A 272 14.82 -18.33 0.43
CA LEU A 272 13.93 -19.45 0.13
C LEU A 272 12.56 -19.00 -0.35
N ASN A 273 12.36 -17.68 -0.55
CA ASN A 273 11.06 -17.08 -0.87
C ASN A 273 9.93 -17.61 0.03
N ARG A 274 10.21 -17.81 1.33
CA ARG A 274 9.24 -18.33 2.29
C ARG A 274 8.16 -17.27 2.49
N LYS A 275 7.03 -17.45 1.81
CA LYS A 275 5.82 -16.72 2.12
C LYS A 275 5.25 -17.33 3.40
N ARG A 276 4.95 -16.51 4.40
CA ARG A 276 4.15 -16.98 5.54
C ARG A 276 2.84 -17.50 4.98
N SER A 277 2.58 -18.79 5.16
CA SER A 277 1.30 -19.40 4.84
C SER A 277 0.24 -18.70 5.67
N LYS A 278 -0.47 -17.76 5.06
CA LYS A 278 -1.62 -17.11 5.68
C LYS A 278 -2.86 -17.87 5.22
N ILE A 279 -3.55 -18.48 6.18
CA ILE A 279 -4.89 -18.99 5.93
C ILE A 279 -5.82 -17.78 5.90
N VAL A 280 -6.52 -17.60 4.78
CA VAL A 280 -7.56 -16.59 4.63
C VAL A 280 -8.89 -17.33 4.71
N LEU A 281 -9.62 -17.14 5.81
CA LEU A 281 -10.90 -17.78 6.05
C LEU A 281 -12.01 -16.86 5.54
N ASP A 282 -12.24 -16.85 4.24
CA ASP A 282 -13.32 -16.06 3.61
C ASP A 282 -14.67 -16.76 3.72
N LYS A 283 -14.66 -18.08 3.93
CA LYS A 283 -15.84 -18.91 4.13
C LYS A 283 -15.51 -20.05 5.08
N ILE A 284 -16.42 -20.34 5.99
CA ILE A 284 -16.31 -21.48 6.91
C ILE A 284 -17.55 -22.34 6.79
N VAL A 285 -17.37 -23.65 6.89
CA VAL A 285 -18.46 -24.62 6.97
C VAL A 285 -18.65 -24.97 8.43
N ILE A 286 -19.85 -24.76 8.94
CA ILE A 286 -20.22 -25.09 10.32
C ILE A 286 -21.35 -26.11 10.27
N GLU A 287 -21.25 -27.10 11.14
CA GLU A 287 -22.30 -28.09 11.32
C GLU A 287 -23.16 -27.68 12.52
N LYS A 288 -24.39 -27.24 12.25
CA LYS A 288 -25.40 -26.98 13.30
C LYS A 288 -26.57 -27.93 13.06
N ASN A 289 -26.94 -28.69 14.09
CA ASN A 289 -28.05 -29.65 14.04
C ASN A 289 -27.97 -30.64 12.86
N SER A 290 -26.77 -31.20 12.59
CA SER A 290 -26.51 -32.14 11.49
C SER A 290 -26.74 -31.59 10.08
N ILE A 291 -26.81 -30.26 9.93
CA ILE A 291 -26.88 -29.56 8.66
C ILE A 291 -25.59 -28.75 8.50
N GLN A 292 -24.91 -28.94 7.36
CA GLN A 292 -23.74 -28.15 6.99
C GLN A 292 -24.19 -26.80 6.42
N GLN A 293 -23.82 -25.72 7.10
CA GLN A 293 -24.08 -24.35 6.67
C GLN A 293 -22.77 -23.67 6.27
N LEU A 294 -22.75 -23.08 5.07
CA LEU A 294 -21.65 -22.27 4.59
C LEU A 294 -21.85 -20.82 5.02
N ILE A 295 -20.98 -20.31 5.88
CA ILE A 295 -20.98 -18.91 6.32
C ILE A 295 -19.94 -18.15 5.48
N SER A 296 -20.36 -17.02 4.91
CA SER A 296 -19.51 -16.11 4.11
C SER A 296 -19.52 -14.67 4.64
N ASP A 297 -20.26 -14.41 5.72
CA ASP A 297 -20.36 -13.10 6.36
C ASP A 297 -19.20 -12.92 7.36
N GLU A 298 -18.54 -11.75 7.31
CA GLU A 298 -17.29 -11.49 8.05
C GLU A 298 -17.53 -11.47 9.57
N GLU A 299 -18.63 -10.88 10.04
CA GLU A 299 -18.95 -10.81 11.47
C GLU A 299 -19.31 -12.19 12.02
N LEU A 300 -20.10 -12.97 11.27
CA LEU A 300 -20.46 -14.33 11.65
C LEU A 300 -19.25 -15.27 11.64
N ILE A 301 -18.34 -15.13 10.66
CA ILE A 301 -17.08 -15.89 10.64
C ILE A 301 -16.24 -15.58 11.88
N GLU A 302 -16.11 -14.30 12.26
CA GLU A 302 -15.32 -13.91 13.43
C GLU A 302 -15.90 -14.47 14.73
N GLN A 303 -17.22 -14.38 14.92
CA GLN A 303 -17.90 -14.91 16.11
C GLN A 303 -17.68 -16.41 16.28
N GLU A 304 -17.88 -17.17 15.20
CA GLU A 304 -17.73 -18.63 15.21
C GLU A 304 -16.28 -19.06 15.40
N LEU A 305 -15.31 -18.32 14.84
CA LEU A 305 -13.90 -18.56 15.11
C LEU A 305 -13.53 -18.29 16.57
N ILE A 306 -14.04 -17.20 17.17
CA ILE A 306 -13.84 -16.90 18.59
C ILE A 306 -14.40 -18.02 19.44
N GLU A 307 -15.61 -18.51 19.14
CA GLU A 307 -16.24 -19.60 19.87
C GLU A 307 -15.48 -20.93 19.71
N HIS A 308 -15.10 -21.26 18.47
CA HIS A 308 -14.27 -22.43 18.17
C HIS A 308 -12.95 -22.40 18.94
N PHE A 309 -12.17 -21.32 18.86
CA PHE A 309 -10.88 -21.27 19.57
C PHE A 309 -11.00 -21.13 21.08
N ARG A 310 -12.11 -20.60 21.61
CA ARG A 310 -12.41 -20.63 23.05
C ARG A 310 -12.70 -22.05 23.55
N SER A 311 -13.31 -22.90 22.73
CA SER A 311 -13.73 -24.26 23.10
C SER A 311 -12.73 -25.35 22.68
N PHE A 312 -11.94 -25.10 21.63
CA PHE A 312 -11.00 -26.05 21.01
C PHE A 312 -9.86 -26.45 21.96
N ALA A 313 -9.28 -25.47 22.65
CA ALA A 313 -8.41 -25.76 23.78
C ALA A 313 -9.32 -26.04 24.98
N GLY A 314 -9.57 -27.31 25.28
CA GLY A 314 -10.47 -27.74 26.36
C GLY A 314 -10.32 -26.88 27.62
N LYS A 315 -11.47 -26.58 28.27
CA LYS A 315 -11.61 -25.72 29.46
C LYS A 315 -10.29 -25.54 30.23
N LYS A 316 -9.80 -24.29 30.33
CA LYS A 316 -8.70 -23.94 31.24
C LYS A 316 -8.97 -24.55 32.61
N LEU A 317 -8.21 -25.59 32.96
CA LEU A 317 -8.08 -26.07 34.32
C LEU A 317 -7.23 -25.05 35.10
N ASN A 318 -7.76 -23.84 35.29
CA ASN A 318 -7.31 -22.97 36.37
C ASN A 318 -8.01 -23.41 37.66
N LEU A 319 -7.97 -24.71 37.96
CA LEU A 319 -8.14 -25.13 39.34
C LEU A 319 -6.85 -24.75 40.04
N ASN A 320 -6.94 -24.24 41.26
CA ASN A 320 -5.81 -24.10 42.19
C ASN A 320 -5.30 -25.49 42.60
N GLU A 321 -5.00 -26.36 41.63
CA GLU A 321 -4.41 -27.66 41.89
C GLU A 321 -2.96 -27.42 42.31
N LYS A 322 -2.65 -27.78 43.55
CA LYS A 322 -1.27 -27.90 44.02
C LYS A 322 -0.50 -28.76 43.03
N LEU A 323 0.73 -28.38 42.70
CA LEU A 323 1.64 -29.16 41.84
C LEU A 323 1.65 -30.62 42.32
N LYS A 324 1.38 -31.58 41.43
CA LYS A 324 1.33 -33.01 41.77
C LYS A 324 2.53 -33.77 41.22
N GLY A 325 2.99 -34.77 41.98
CA GLY A 325 3.98 -35.77 41.56
C GLY A 325 5.34 -35.16 41.17
N ARG A 326 5.84 -35.52 39.99
CA ARG A 326 7.19 -35.13 39.52
C ARG A 326 7.42 -33.62 39.47
N TRP A 327 6.36 -32.81 39.33
CA TRP A 327 6.48 -31.35 39.23
C TRP A 327 6.86 -30.68 40.55
N ILE A 328 6.51 -31.27 41.70
CA ILE A 328 6.97 -30.77 43.01
C ILE A 328 8.49 -30.78 43.05
N ARG A 329 9.11 -31.88 42.63
CA ARG A 329 10.56 -32.02 42.59
C ARG A 329 11.21 -31.12 41.53
N GLN A 330 10.59 -30.99 40.36
CA GLN A 330 11.12 -30.17 39.26
C GLN A 330 11.14 -28.68 39.57
N TYR A 331 10.13 -28.16 40.27
CA TYR A 331 10.03 -26.74 40.63
C TYR A 331 10.48 -26.46 42.08
N SER A 332 11.06 -27.45 42.77
CA SER A 332 11.70 -27.21 44.07
C SER A 332 12.92 -26.31 43.88
N PRO A 333 13.18 -25.36 44.81
CA PRO A 333 14.38 -24.54 44.76
C PRO A 333 15.64 -25.40 44.65
N MET A 334 16.52 -25.05 43.71
CA MET A 334 17.81 -25.72 43.57
C MET A 334 18.76 -25.16 44.64
N LYS A 335 19.47 -26.05 45.35
CA LYS A 335 20.40 -25.66 46.42
C LYS A 335 21.57 -24.80 45.92
N ASP A 336 21.90 -24.93 44.65
CA ASP A 336 23.04 -24.24 44.03
C ASP A 336 22.66 -22.83 43.53
N ILE A 337 21.38 -22.46 43.59
CA ILE A 337 20.90 -21.11 43.26
C ILE A 337 20.83 -20.30 44.54
N ASN A 338 21.59 -19.21 44.60
CA ASN A 338 21.54 -18.30 45.73
C ASN A 338 20.25 -17.46 45.68
N GLU A 339 19.42 -17.58 46.71
CA GLU A 339 18.15 -16.83 46.81
C GLU A 339 18.36 -15.30 46.75
N CYS A 340 19.52 -14.81 47.21
CA CYS A 340 19.83 -13.39 47.18
C CYS A 340 19.93 -12.81 45.75
N TRP A 341 20.14 -13.64 44.72
CA TRP A 341 20.13 -13.17 43.32
C TRP A 341 18.76 -12.66 42.87
N TYR A 342 17.67 -13.10 43.53
CA TYR A 342 16.34 -12.60 43.23
C TYR A 342 16.02 -11.28 43.93
N ASN A 343 16.83 -10.87 44.92
CA ASN A 343 16.55 -9.67 45.71
C ASN A 343 16.42 -8.42 44.83
N GLU A 344 17.23 -8.30 43.78
CA GLU A 344 17.16 -7.18 42.82
C GLU A 344 15.92 -7.27 41.91
N VAL A 345 15.51 -8.48 41.51
CA VAL A 345 14.43 -8.72 40.54
C VAL A 345 13.03 -8.66 41.18
N ILE A 346 12.94 -8.93 42.48
CA ILE A 346 11.68 -8.91 43.25
C ILE A 346 11.41 -7.50 43.81
N GLN A 347 12.35 -6.56 43.71
CA GLN A 347 12.08 -5.19 44.16
C GLN A 347 10.88 -4.59 43.39
N PRO A 348 10.03 -3.80 44.07
CA PRO A 348 9.01 -3.03 43.38
C PRO A 348 9.68 -2.03 42.43
N ILE A 349 9.11 -1.91 41.22
CA ILE A 349 9.59 -0.96 40.22
C ILE A 349 9.42 0.46 40.77
N SER A 350 10.48 1.24 40.74
CA SER A 350 10.44 2.63 41.21
C SER A 350 9.86 3.58 40.15
N GLU A 351 9.26 4.69 40.58
CA GLU A 351 8.75 5.72 39.65
C GLU A 351 9.86 6.28 38.74
N SER A 352 11.08 6.42 39.26
CA SER A 352 12.23 6.94 38.51
C SER A 352 12.71 5.96 37.44
N GLU A 353 12.73 4.66 37.75
CA GLU A 353 13.02 3.59 36.79
C GLU A 353 11.95 3.53 35.70
N TRP A 354 10.68 3.62 36.07
CA TRP A 354 9.56 3.64 35.13
C TRP A 354 9.65 4.83 34.16
N ASP A 355 9.93 6.02 34.68
CA ASP A 355 10.12 7.24 33.89
C ASP A 355 11.32 7.13 32.94
N HIS A 356 12.42 6.53 33.41
CA HIS A 356 13.60 6.30 32.61
C HIS A 356 13.27 5.37 31.42
N MET A 357 12.58 4.26 31.69
CA MET A 357 12.19 3.28 30.67
C MET A 357 11.22 3.86 29.63
N ILE A 358 10.21 4.63 30.04
CA ILE A 358 9.26 5.25 29.11
C ILE A 358 9.97 6.23 28.17
N LYS A 359 10.91 7.04 28.68
CA LYS A 359 11.67 7.98 27.84
C LYS A 359 12.54 7.27 26.81
N GLN A 360 13.06 6.09 27.13
CA GLN A 360 13.90 5.28 26.24
C GLN A 360 13.13 4.52 25.15
N LEU A 361 11.80 4.44 25.22
CA LEU A 361 11.01 3.73 24.20
C LEU A 361 11.29 4.28 22.80
N ALA A 362 11.46 3.40 21.81
CA ALA A 362 11.69 3.84 20.43
C ALA A 362 10.44 4.51 19.84
N ASN A 363 10.62 5.64 19.16
CA ASN A 363 9.54 6.30 18.41
C ASN A 363 9.23 5.54 17.11
N ASP A 364 8.12 5.89 16.46
CA ASP A 364 7.60 5.37 15.19
C ASP A 364 7.32 3.85 15.19
N LYS A 365 7.14 3.25 16.38
CA LYS A 365 6.69 1.87 16.52
C LYS A 365 5.19 1.77 16.31
N ALA A 366 4.76 0.67 15.70
CA ALA A 366 3.33 0.41 15.52
C ALA A 366 2.67 0.18 16.88
N PRO A 367 1.58 0.90 17.20
CA PRO A 367 0.85 0.65 18.43
C PRO A 367 0.20 -0.74 18.37
N GLY A 368 0.18 -1.44 19.51
CA GLY A 368 -0.45 -2.76 19.64
C GLY A 368 -1.98 -2.68 19.59
N ILE A 369 -2.65 -3.75 20.04
CA ILE A 369 -4.12 -3.86 20.09
C ILE A 369 -4.76 -2.73 20.92
N SER A 370 -4.04 -2.20 21.92
CA SER A 370 -4.48 -1.06 22.73
C SER A 370 -4.57 0.25 21.94
N GLN A 371 -3.92 0.35 20.78
CA GLN A 371 -3.76 1.56 19.97
C GLN A 371 -3.03 2.71 20.67
N ILE A 372 -2.31 2.42 21.76
CA ILE A 372 -1.46 3.37 22.50
C ILE A 372 -0.04 3.28 21.93
N SER A 373 0.53 4.41 21.51
CA SER A 373 1.90 4.46 20.98
C SER A 373 2.91 4.88 22.04
N ASN A 374 4.19 4.69 21.73
CA ASN A 374 5.28 5.13 22.61
C ASN A 374 5.33 6.66 22.76
N GLU A 375 5.01 7.40 21.70
CA GLU A 375 4.90 8.86 21.74
C GLU A 375 3.83 9.31 22.73
N MET A 376 2.66 8.66 22.75
CA MET A 376 1.61 8.98 23.71
C MET A 376 2.04 8.73 25.15
N LEU A 377 2.73 7.61 25.40
CA LEU A 377 3.22 7.27 26.74
C LEU A 377 4.25 8.28 27.24
N LYS A 378 5.11 8.80 26.36
CA LYS A 378 6.11 9.80 26.71
C LYS A 378 5.52 11.16 27.10
N HIS A 379 4.28 11.45 26.66
CA HIS A 379 3.63 12.74 26.83
C HIS A 379 2.38 12.69 27.71
N ILE A 380 2.26 11.70 28.61
CA ILE A 380 1.05 11.51 29.43
C ILE A 380 0.90 12.45 30.65
N GLY A 381 1.81 13.42 30.84
CA GLY A 381 1.79 14.29 32.01
C GLY A 381 2.02 13.53 33.34
N THR A 382 1.90 14.21 34.46
CA THR A 382 2.16 13.64 35.79
C THR A 382 0.95 12.93 36.41
N SER A 383 -0.28 13.25 35.97
CA SER A 383 -1.52 12.76 36.60
C SER A 383 -1.78 11.25 36.47
N MET A 384 -1.20 10.56 35.47
CA MET A 384 -1.32 9.10 35.35
C MET A 384 -0.32 8.36 36.24
N LYS A 385 0.76 9.03 36.67
CA LYS A 385 1.83 8.42 37.48
C LYS A 385 1.38 8.09 38.90
N SER A 386 0.34 8.75 39.41
CA SER A 386 -0.23 8.47 40.73
C SER A 386 -1.34 7.39 40.71
N ALA A 387 -1.67 6.85 39.53
CA ALA A 387 -2.82 5.96 39.29
C ALA A 387 -2.39 4.52 38.91
N THR A 388 -1.09 4.29 38.78
CA THR A 388 -0.41 3.01 38.51
C THR A 388 0.59 2.75 39.60
#